data_AF-A0A0W0GL09-F1
#
_entry.id   AF-A0A0W0GL09-F1
#
_cell.length_a   1.000
_cell.length_b   1.000
_cell.length_c   1.000
_cell.angle_alpha   90.00
_cell.angle_beta   90.00
_cell.angle_gamma   90.00
#
_symmetry.space_group_name_H-M   'P 1'
#
loop_
_entity.id
_entity.type
_entity.pdbx_description
1 polymer ?
#
loop_
_entity_poly.entity_id
_entity_poly.type
_entity_poly.pdbx_seq_one_letter_code
_entity_poly.pdbx_strand_id
1 'polypeptide(L)'
;MSKTLDEYRDMTEEYVEAKQVLQGISDITASVARCLTTEPYRMTFSGSGMDLPLDPDFAGKPLVCASEQWPTTQMMSEAVTRLYRAEQSLRAAYEKLSPGEKHLVEPPPASK
;
A
#
# COMPACT_ATOMS: atom_id res chain seq x y z
N MET A 1 -3.31 32.65 -7.77
CA MET A 1 -3.45 31.53 -6.81
C MET A 1 -2.51 31.79 -5.64
N SER A 2 -2.93 31.42 -4.44
CA SER A 2 -2.13 31.61 -3.24
C SER A 2 -1.09 30.49 -3.14
N LYS A 3 0.16 30.83 -2.86
CA LYS A 3 1.27 29.85 -2.77
C LYS A 3 1.00 28.74 -1.74
N THR A 4 0.28 29.05 -0.67
CA THR A 4 -0.09 28.11 0.40
C THR A 4 -1.17 27.12 -0.03
N LEU A 5 -2.11 27.56 -0.89
CA LEU A 5 -3.13 26.67 -1.49
C LEU A 5 -2.51 25.70 -2.49
N ASP A 6 -1.56 26.17 -3.29
CA ASP A 6 -0.83 25.31 -4.23
C ASP A 6 -0.01 24.25 -3.46
N GLU A 7 0.71 24.66 -2.40
CA GLU A 7 1.43 23.73 -1.51
C GLU A 7 0.49 22.70 -0.84
N TYR A 8 -0.70 23.12 -0.40
CA TYR A 8 -1.69 22.21 0.18
C TYR A 8 -2.20 21.17 -0.83
N ARG A 9 -2.44 21.61 -2.07
CA ARG A 9 -2.87 20.73 -3.15
C ARG A 9 -1.81 19.69 -3.48
N ASP A 10 -0.56 20.10 -3.61
CA ASP A 10 0.56 19.18 -3.87
C ASP A 10 0.69 18.12 -2.76
N MET A 11 0.55 18.53 -1.50
CA MET A 11 0.57 17.58 -0.37
C MET A 11 -0.65 16.65 -0.35
N THR A 12 -1.79 17.11 -0.87
CA THR A 12 -2.99 16.28 -1.00
C THR A 12 -2.78 15.20 -2.06
N GLU A 13 -2.16 15.55 -3.19
CA GLU A 13 -1.81 14.61 -4.26
C GLU A 13 -0.85 13.53 -3.73
N GLU A 14 0.22 13.92 -3.03
CA GLU A 14 1.17 12.98 -2.39
C GLU A 14 0.50 12.05 -1.37
N TYR A 15 -0.44 12.57 -0.56
CA TYR A 15 -1.20 11.77 0.40
C TYR A 15 -2.09 10.73 -0.30
N VAL A 16 -2.77 11.12 -1.39
CA VAL A 16 -3.60 10.22 -2.18
C VAL A 16 -2.76 9.12 -2.83
N GLU A 17 -1.61 9.47 -3.40
CA GLU A 17 -0.68 8.48 -3.98
C GLU A 17 -0.18 7.49 -2.92
N ALA A 18 0.27 7.98 -1.76
CA ALA A 18 0.75 7.11 -0.68
C ALA A 18 -0.35 6.14 -0.20
N LYS A 19 -1.60 6.59 -0.17
CA LYS A 19 -2.75 5.75 0.16
C LYS A 19 -3.03 4.69 -0.91
N GLN A 20 -2.91 5.04 -2.18
CA GLN A 20 -3.07 4.08 -3.29
C GLN A 20 -2.01 2.99 -3.26
N VAL A 21 -0.75 3.32 -2.95
CA VAL A 21 0.33 2.32 -2.78
C VAL A 21 -0.02 1.31 -1.68
N LEU A 22 -0.46 1.80 -0.51
CA LEU A 22 -0.84 0.92 0.60
C LEU A 22 -2.05 0.05 0.25
N GLN A 23 -3.04 0.60 -0.47
CA GLN A 23 -4.17 -0.18 -0.97
C GLN A 23 -3.74 -1.29 -1.92
N GLY A 24 -2.83 -1.00 -2.86
CA GLY A 24 -2.29 -2.02 -3.77
C GLY A 24 -1.60 -3.17 -3.03
N ILE A 25 -0.81 -2.87 -1.99
CA ILE A 25 -0.21 -3.88 -1.12
C ILE A 25 -1.29 -4.73 -0.42
N SER A 26 -2.37 -4.09 0.07
CA SER A 26 -3.49 -4.80 0.69
C SER A 26 -4.20 -5.72 -0.31
N ASP A 27 -4.39 -5.28 -1.54
CA ASP A 27 -5.08 -6.04 -2.59
C ASP A 27 -4.26 -7.26 -3.01
N ILE A 28 -2.93 -7.12 -3.14
CA ILE A 28 -2.01 -8.24 -3.36
C ILE A 28 -2.11 -9.22 -2.19
N THR A 29 -2.05 -8.72 -0.96
CA THR A 29 -2.13 -9.56 0.25
C THR A 29 -3.45 -10.33 0.30
N ALA A 30 -4.57 -9.69 -0.02
CA ALA A 30 -5.88 -10.32 -0.10
C ALA A 30 -5.98 -11.33 -1.26
N SER A 31 -5.33 -11.05 -2.40
CA SER A 31 -5.24 -11.99 -3.52
C SER A 31 -4.51 -13.27 -3.11
N VAL A 32 -3.36 -13.14 -2.46
CA VAL A 32 -2.61 -14.32 -2.01
C VAL A 32 -3.34 -15.07 -0.90
N ALA A 33 -3.93 -14.36 0.06
CA ALA A 33 -4.76 -14.99 1.10
C ALA A 33 -5.94 -15.78 0.52
N ARG A 34 -6.63 -15.24 -0.50
CA ARG A 34 -7.70 -15.95 -1.21
C ARG A 34 -7.20 -17.19 -1.95
N CYS A 35 -6.02 -17.11 -2.58
CA CYS A 35 -5.43 -18.29 -3.22
C CYS A 35 -5.16 -19.40 -2.20
N LEU A 36 -4.58 -19.05 -1.05
CA LEU A 36 -4.31 -20.02 0.03
C LEU A 36 -5.58 -20.66 0.60
N THR A 37 -6.69 -19.93 0.68
CA THR A 37 -7.95 -20.48 1.23
C THR A 37 -8.76 -21.29 0.21
N THR A 38 -8.60 -21.03 -1.09
CA THR A 38 -9.39 -21.68 -2.15
C THR A 38 -8.64 -22.83 -2.83
N GLU A 39 -7.32 -22.76 -2.92
CA GLU A 39 -6.47 -23.77 -3.55
C GLU A 39 -5.24 -24.09 -2.65
N PRO A 40 -5.43 -24.59 -1.41
CA PRO A 40 -4.35 -24.78 -0.43
C PRO A 40 -3.26 -25.75 -0.87
N TYR A 41 -3.55 -26.64 -1.82
CA TYR A 41 -2.59 -27.58 -2.41
C TYR A 41 -1.57 -26.91 -3.36
N ARG A 42 -1.73 -25.61 -3.68
CA ARG A 42 -0.80 -24.80 -4.49
C ARG A 42 0.14 -23.95 -3.63
N MET A 43 0.49 -24.47 -2.45
CA MET A 43 1.39 -23.79 -1.52
C MET A 43 2.79 -24.40 -1.63
N THR A 44 3.74 -23.63 -2.17
CA THR A 44 5.18 -23.89 -1.99
C THR A 44 5.68 -23.02 -0.84
N PHE A 45 6.11 -23.66 0.25
CA PHE A 45 6.91 -22.98 1.26
C PHE A 45 8.33 -22.86 0.69
N SER A 46 8.85 -21.64 0.52
CA SER A 46 10.31 -21.46 0.35
C SER A 46 10.98 -21.71 1.71
N GLY A 47 10.97 -22.96 2.14
CA GLY A 47 11.70 -23.43 3.31
C GLY A 47 13.17 -23.50 2.95
N SER A 48 13.97 -22.70 3.64
CA SER A 48 15.42 -22.87 3.71
C SER A 48 15.74 -24.34 4.06
N GLY A 49 16.21 -25.11 3.08
CA GLY A 49 16.98 -26.34 3.32
C GLY A 49 16.27 -27.70 3.26
N MET A 50 15.14 -27.87 2.55
CA MET A 50 14.60 -29.22 2.26
C MET A 50 14.42 -29.41 0.76
N ASP A 51 15.29 -30.24 0.18
CA ASP A 51 15.16 -30.80 -1.17
C ASP A 51 13.85 -31.58 -1.28
N LEU A 52 12.87 -30.99 -1.96
CA LEU A 52 11.79 -31.72 -2.60
C LEU A 52 11.68 -31.17 -4.01
N PRO A 53 12.01 -31.96 -5.05
CA PRO A 53 11.78 -31.56 -6.43
C PRO A 53 10.28 -31.70 -6.68
N LEU A 54 9.52 -30.71 -6.27
CA LEU A 54 8.15 -30.58 -6.73
C LEU A 54 8.24 -30.02 -8.14
N ASP A 55 7.97 -30.88 -9.13
CA ASP A 55 7.63 -30.44 -10.47
C ASP A 55 6.72 -29.21 -10.35
N PRO A 56 7.07 -28.06 -10.98
CA PRO A 56 6.42 -26.77 -10.71
C PRO A 56 4.93 -26.74 -11.06
N ASP A 57 4.41 -27.81 -11.68
CA ASP A 57 3.02 -27.96 -12.09
C ASP A 57 2.36 -29.17 -11.41
N PHE A 58 1.24 -28.93 -10.71
CA PHE A 58 0.29 -29.98 -10.32
C PHE A 58 -0.93 -29.87 -11.23
N ALA A 59 -1.20 -30.93 -12.01
CA ALA A 59 -2.29 -30.98 -12.97
C ALA A 59 -2.27 -29.83 -14.01
N GLY A 60 -1.08 -29.42 -14.47
CA GLY A 60 -0.90 -28.36 -15.48
C GLY A 60 -1.16 -26.94 -14.95
N LYS A 61 -1.21 -26.76 -13.63
CA LYS A 61 -1.32 -25.46 -12.97
C LYS A 61 -0.07 -25.21 -12.12
N PRO A 62 0.50 -23.99 -12.14
CA PRO A 62 1.66 -23.67 -11.33
C PRO A 62 1.36 -23.91 -9.84
N LEU A 63 2.26 -24.57 -9.14
CA LEU A 63 2.17 -24.87 -7.70
C LEU A 63 2.30 -23.65 -6.79
N VAL A 64 2.31 -22.45 -7.35
CA VAL A 64 2.55 -21.21 -6.61
C VAL A 64 1.28 -20.37 -6.65
N CYS A 65 0.84 -19.89 -5.48
CA CYS A 65 -0.12 -18.79 -5.33
C CYS A 65 0.45 -17.43 -5.78
N ALA A 66 1.14 -17.39 -6.93
CA ALA A 66 1.74 -16.19 -7.47
C ALA A 66 1.19 -15.91 -8.87
N SER A 67 0.14 -15.09 -8.94
CA SER A 67 0.06 -14.15 -10.08
C SER A 67 0.92 -12.92 -9.80
N GLU A 68 1.09 -12.54 -8.53
CA GLU A 68 1.94 -11.44 -8.06
C GLU A 68 2.64 -11.90 -6.76
N GLN A 69 3.93 -11.59 -6.59
CA GLN A 69 4.71 -12.01 -5.41
C GLN A 69 4.20 -11.33 -4.13
N TRP A 70 4.32 -12.00 -2.98
CA TRP A 70 4.00 -11.40 -1.68
C TRP A 70 4.77 -10.08 -1.51
N PRO A 71 4.12 -9.01 -1.02
CA PRO A 71 4.82 -7.79 -0.68
C PRO A 71 5.84 -8.08 0.43
N THR A 72 7.06 -7.58 0.27
CA THR A 72 8.11 -7.77 1.28
C THR A 72 7.83 -6.91 2.51
N THR A 73 8.40 -7.30 3.66
CA THR A 73 8.35 -6.49 4.89
C THR A 73 8.88 -5.07 4.65
N GLN A 74 9.91 -4.93 3.81
CA GLN A 74 10.46 -3.63 3.44
C GLN A 74 9.42 -2.79 2.69
N MET A 75 8.80 -3.33 1.64
CA MET A 75 7.76 -2.63 0.86
C MET A 75 6.61 -2.15 1.74
N MET A 76 6.14 -3.01 2.67
CA MET A 76 5.09 -2.65 3.61
C MET A 76 5.54 -1.51 4.55
N SER A 77 6.74 -1.62 5.12
CA SER A 77 7.28 -0.61 6.03
C SER A 77 7.48 0.76 5.35
N GLU A 78 7.94 0.77 4.11
CA GLU A 78 8.16 1.97 3.32
C GLU A 78 6.83 2.63 2.95
N ALA A 79 5.83 1.85 2.53
CA ALA A 79 4.50 2.36 2.19
C ALA A 79 3.80 2.99 3.41
N VAL A 80 3.83 2.33 4.57
CA VAL A 80 3.26 2.87 5.81
C VAL A 80 4.01 4.13 6.26
N THR A 81 5.34 4.11 6.18
CA THR A 81 6.16 5.29 6.53
C THR A 81 5.89 6.47 5.58
N ARG A 82 5.74 6.21 4.27
CA ARG A 82 5.40 7.23 3.27
C ARG A 82 4.03 7.84 3.58
N LEU A 83 3.02 7.02 3.84
CA LEU A 83 1.67 7.50 4.18
C LEU A 83 1.69 8.37 5.44
N TYR A 84 2.39 7.93 6.50
CA TYR A 84 2.50 8.69 7.73
C TYR A 84 3.17 10.05 7.51
N ARG A 85 4.27 10.09 6.73
CA ARG A 85 4.95 11.35 6.39
C ARG A 85 4.07 12.27 5.56
N ALA A 86 3.36 11.73 4.57
CA ALA A 86 2.44 12.51 3.74
C ALA A 86 1.30 13.11 4.56
N GLU A 87 0.74 12.37 5.52
CA GLU A 87 -0.29 12.87 6.43
C GLU A 87 0.23 14.02 7.31
N GLN A 88 1.43 13.89 7.87
CA GLN A 88 2.06 14.95 8.66
C GLN A 88 2.33 16.21 7.84
N SER A 89 2.83 16.05 6.61
CA SER A 89 3.05 17.17 5.68
C SER A 89 1.75 17.85 5.27
N LEU A 90 0.69 17.07 4.99
CA LEU A 90 -0.63 17.60 4.66
C LEU A 90 -1.23 18.40 5.82
N ARG A 91 -1.11 17.91 7.06
CA ARG A 91 -1.51 18.66 8.27
C ARG A 91 -0.73 19.96 8.41
N ALA A 92 0.59 19.90 8.26
CA ALA A 92 1.43 21.08 8.35
C ALA A 92 1.08 22.12 7.27
N ALA A 93 0.77 21.69 6.06
CA ALA A 93 0.32 22.56 4.98
C ALA A 93 -1.07 23.16 5.28
N TYR A 94 -2.01 22.36 5.78
CA TYR A 94 -3.34 22.85 6.18
C TYR A 94 -3.26 23.93 7.26
N GLU A 95 -2.38 23.77 8.25
CA GLU A 95 -2.24 24.76 9.33
C GLU A 95 -1.64 26.10 8.87
N LYS A 96 -0.91 26.12 7.74
CA LYS A 96 -0.42 27.36 7.13
C LYS A 96 -1.51 28.13 6.37
N LEU A 97 -2.63 27.49 6.03
CA LEU A 97 -3.72 28.13 5.31
C LEU A 97 -4.41 29.18 6.20
N SER A 98 -4.73 30.32 5.60
CA SER A 98 -5.55 31.33 6.24
C SER A 98 -6.99 30.82 6.48
N PRO A 99 -7.76 31.39 7.42
CA PRO A 99 -9.14 30.95 7.68
C PRO A 99 -10.04 30.95 6.43
N GLY A 100 -9.84 31.92 5.53
CA GLY A 100 -10.57 31.99 4.26
C GLY A 100 -10.18 30.87 3.28
N GLU A 101 -8.91 30.49 3.23
CA GLU A 101 -8.44 29.37 2.40
C GLU A 101 -8.87 28.01 2.96
N LYS A 102 -8.89 27.86 4.30
CA LYS A 102 -9.41 26.65 4.96
C LYS A 102 -10.88 26.36 4.61
N HIS A 103 -11.67 27.37 4.24
CA HIS A 103 -13.06 27.19 3.77
C HIS A 103 -13.15 26.68 2.32
N LEU A 104 -12.06 26.71 1.56
CA LEU A 104 -12.01 26.32 0.15
C LEU A 104 -11.52 24.88 -0.06
N VAL A 105 -11.07 24.22 1.00
CA VAL A 105 -10.46 22.88 0.93
C VAL A 105 -11.03 21.98 2.01
N GLU A 106 -11.00 20.67 1.77
CA GLU A 106 -11.34 19.69 2.80
C GLU A 106 -10.21 19.60 3.84
N PRO A 107 -10.52 19.45 5.14
CA PRO A 107 -9.49 19.28 6.16
C PRO A 107 -8.79 17.92 6.01
N PRO A 108 -7.52 17.81 6.45
CA PRO A 108 -6.83 16.53 6.52
C PRO A 108 -7.61 15.54 7.41
N PRO A 109 -7.46 14.22 7.20
CA PRO A 109 -8.12 13.20 8.02
C PRO A 109 -7.82 13.42 9.51
N ALA A 110 -8.64 12.93 10.43
CA ALA A 110 -8.34 13.03 11.86
C ALA A 110 -7.27 11.98 12.24
N SER A 111 -6.16 12.38 12.85
CA SER A 111 -5.22 11.43 13.46
C SER A 111 -5.92 10.91 14.71
N LYS A 112 -6.21 9.62 14.75
CA LYS A 112 -6.64 8.95 15.98
C LYS A 112 -5.44 8.34 16.68
#